data_AF-A0A7C8F7M6-F1
#
_entry.id   AF-A0A7C8F7M6-F1
#
_cell.length_a   1.000
_cell.length_b   1.000
_cell.length_c   1.000
_cell.angle_alpha   90.00
_cell.angle_beta   90.00
_cell.angle_gamma   90.00
#
_symmetry.space_group_name_H-M   'P 1'
#
loop_
_entity.id
_entity.type
_entity.pdbx_description
1 polymer ?
#
loop_
_entity_poly.entity_id
_entity_poly.type
_entity_poly.pdbx_seq_one_letter_code
_entity_poly.pdbx_strand_id
1 'polypeptide(L)'
;MIHVRIIDKLPVIYSHFLPLFFSNLIPVETSATCMDCVMLAKAESQSNSPKFFSAETKCCTHYPELPNYLVGALLGDADHGHETGRRRVRDKIAARTSITPLGVLRPKKYNLLIKNTAHEYFGRSITLRCPFYEHTSGSCTIAPHWDAVCSTWFCKHDAGEDGKKFWRTLRKYLENLEKILTRYALLKVGANPLVAGLSIDEAVPLSIQELDELPPLPDLYDRVWGEWVGREEEFYRECYSQISQLRQEDFANLEGIEQKILLKELEKAYEQLMDKPLPVLLKKNPGLLVEKISDSEYLLSSYSPFDPSKVSKRLYDCLDFFDGAHMTANVCKRCHEKLNVRLTEKTIKKLYQFRILVPVEGR
;
A
#
# COMPACT_ATOMS: atom_id res chain seq x y z
N MET A 1 18.74 -10.01 8.37
CA MET A 1 17.51 -9.37 7.85
C MET A 1 16.49 -9.48 8.96
N ILE A 2 15.90 -8.37 9.40
CA ILE A 2 14.89 -8.37 10.46
C ILE A 2 13.61 -8.95 9.86
N HIS A 3 12.97 -9.86 10.59
CA HIS A 3 11.69 -10.45 10.20
C HIS A 3 10.61 -10.07 11.19
N VAL A 4 9.37 -10.01 10.72
CA VAL A 4 8.15 -9.70 11.49
C VAL A 4 7.04 -10.62 11.01
N ARG A 5 6.02 -10.88 11.82
CA ARG A 5 4.87 -11.62 11.33
C ARG A 5 4.04 -10.73 10.42
N ILE A 6 3.38 -11.32 9.43
CA ILE A 6 2.47 -10.58 8.53
C ILE A 6 1.40 -9.85 9.36
N ILE A 7 0.84 -10.52 10.37
CA ILE A 7 -0.22 -9.96 11.22
C ILE A 7 0.23 -8.71 12.00
N ASP A 8 1.51 -8.59 12.34
CA ASP A 8 2.05 -7.44 13.09
C ASP A 8 2.09 -6.15 12.23
N LYS A 9 1.78 -6.25 10.92
CA LYS A 9 1.70 -5.12 9.98
C LYS A 9 0.28 -4.67 9.70
N LEU A 10 -0.71 -5.35 10.29
CA LEU A 10 -2.12 -5.12 10.01
C LEU A 10 -2.82 -4.53 11.25
N PRO A 11 -4.01 -3.92 11.07
CA PRO A 11 -4.86 -3.52 12.19
C PRO A 11 -5.08 -4.68 13.17
N VAL A 12 -4.93 -4.39 14.48
CA VAL A 12 -4.95 -5.39 15.56
C VAL A 12 -6.23 -6.24 15.56
N ILE A 13 -7.35 -5.67 15.12
CA ILE A 13 -8.64 -6.36 15.02
C ILE A 13 -8.58 -7.66 14.21
N TYR A 14 -7.66 -7.76 13.24
CA TYR A 14 -7.52 -8.95 12.40
C TYR A 14 -6.81 -10.13 13.09
N SER A 15 -6.16 -9.87 14.23
CA SER A 15 -5.29 -10.87 14.90
C SER A 15 -6.04 -12.11 15.42
N HIS A 16 -7.35 -12.02 15.63
CA HIS A 16 -8.13 -13.07 16.28
C HIS A 16 -8.78 -14.07 15.32
N PHE A 17 -8.95 -13.69 14.04
CA PHE A 17 -9.73 -14.50 13.10
C PHE A 17 -9.03 -14.79 11.77
N LEU A 18 -7.94 -14.08 11.43
CA LEU A 18 -7.22 -14.38 10.20
C LEU A 18 -6.57 -15.77 10.25
N PRO A 19 -6.45 -16.47 9.09
CA PRO A 19 -5.83 -17.79 9.02
C PRO A 19 -4.40 -17.83 9.56
N LEU A 20 -3.94 -19.02 9.97
CA LEU A 20 -2.58 -19.25 10.49
C LEU A 20 -1.47 -18.76 9.55
N PHE A 21 -1.72 -18.71 8.24
CA PHE A 21 -0.82 -18.12 7.25
C PHE A 21 -0.28 -16.74 7.67
N PHE A 22 -1.10 -15.91 8.31
CA PHE A 22 -0.71 -14.56 8.73
C PHE A 22 0.28 -14.54 9.91
N SER A 23 0.53 -15.68 10.54
CA SER A 23 1.59 -15.85 11.55
C SER A 23 2.98 -16.05 10.94
N ASN A 24 3.07 -16.27 9.62
CA ASN A 24 4.34 -16.42 8.93
C ASN A 24 5.21 -15.16 9.01
N LEU A 25 6.53 -15.36 9.00
CA LEU A 25 7.52 -14.29 9.05
C LEU A 25 7.83 -13.75 7.65
N ILE A 26 7.86 -12.43 7.50
CA ILE A 26 8.29 -11.73 6.29
C ILE A 26 9.48 -10.79 6.59
N PRO A 27 10.35 -10.54 5.60
CA PRO A 27 11.35 -9.48 5.67
C PRO A 27 10.71 -8.13 5.96
N VAL A 28 11.31 -7.35 6.85
CA VAL A 28 10.90 -5.96 7.07
C VAL A 28 11.38 -5.09 5.91
N GLU A 29 10.49 -4.26 5.38
CA GLU A 29 10.84 -3.15 4.49
C GLU A 29 11.52 -2.04 5.31
N THR A 30 12.86 -2.06 5.33
CA THR A 30 13.67 -1.12 6.11
C THR A 30 13.97 0.17 5.35
N SER A 31 13.95 0.13 4.01
CA SER A 31 14.23 1.30 3.19
C SER A 31 13.06 2.27 3.10
N ALA A 32 11.80 1.83 3.19
CA ALA A 32 10.65 2.69 2.92
C ALA A 32 9.78 2.92 4.16
N THR A 33 10.27 3.71 5.12
CA THR A 33 9.51 4.07 6.33
C THR A 33 8.90 5.47 6.23
N CYS A 34 7.76 5.69 6.89
CA CYS A 34 7.11 7.02 6.90
C CYS A 34 7.90 8.06 7.71
N MET A 35 8.60 7.63 8.75
CA MET A 35 9.39 8.50 9.64
C MET A 35 10.69 8.97 8.98
N ASP A 36 11.35 8.10 8.21
CA ASP A 36 12.52 8.43 7.39
C ASP A 36 12.20 8.19 5.91
N CYS A 37 11.48 9.14 5.32
CA CYS A 37 10.92 8.98 3.97
C CYS A 37 12.02 9.09 2.91
N VAL A 38 12.39 7.94 2.33
CA VAL A 38 13.39 7.83 1.24
C VAL A 38 13.01 8.48 -0.09
N MET A 39 11.79 9.01 -0.18
CA MET A 39 11.32 9.78 -1.33
C MET A 39 11.47 11.28 -1.14
N LEU A 40 12.02 11.74 -0.02
CA LEU A 40 12.39 13.15 0.14
C LEU A 40 13.76 13.40 -0.51
N ALA A 41 13.86 14.52 -1.23
CA ALA A 41 15.11 14.99 -1.80
C ALA A 41 16.10 15.32 -0.67
N LYS A 42 17.35 14.87 -0.80
CA LYS A 42 18.41 15.15 0.19
C LYS A 42 19.15 16.45 -0.08
N ALA A 43 19.06 16.96 -1.30
CA ALA A 43 19.67 18.22 -1.74
C ALA A 43 18.60 19.08 -2.42
N GLU A 44 18.71 20.40 -2.29
CA GLU A 44 17.78 21.33 -2.93
C GLU A 44 17.75 21.18 -4.45
N SER A 45 18.87 20.84 -5.08
CA SER A 45 18.94 20.56 -6.53
C SER A 45 18.09 19.36 -6.98
N GLN A 46 17.67 18.50 -6.06
CA GLN A 46 16.83 17.33 -6.33
C GLN A 46 15.33 17.60 -6.07
N SER A 47 14.98 18.68 -5.38
CA SER A 47 13.61 18.93 -4.88
C SER A 47 12.57 19.08 -5.99
N ASN A 48 12.97 19.59 -7.16
CA ASN A 48 12.09 19.77 -8.32
C ASN A 48 12.03 18.56 -9.26
N SER A 49 12.72 17.46 -8.94
CA SER A 49 12.69 16.26 -9.78
C SER A 49 11.36 15.52 -9.61
N PRO A 50 10.72 15.04 -10.71
CA PRO A 50 9.52 14.20 -10.66
C PRO A 50 9.82 12.77 -10.15
N LYS A 51 10.96 12.56 -9.47
CA LYS A 51 11.32 11.32 -8.78
C LYS A 51 11.12 11.40 -7.27
N PHE A 52 11.06 12.60 -6.69
CA PHE A 52 10.90 12.80 -5.25
C PHE A 52 9.48 13.26 -4.90
N PHE A 53 9.13 13.15 -3.63
CA PHE A 53 7.92 13.67 -3.02
C PHE A 53 8.20 14.99 -2.32
N SER A 54 7.15 15.78 -2.11
CA SER A 54 7.20 16.99 -1.30
C SER A 54 7.27 16.63 0.19
N ALA A 55 8.02 17.42 0.96
CA ALA A 55 8.02 17.31 2.42
C ALA A 55 6.63 17.57 3.03
N GLU A 56 5.81 18.38 2.35
CA GLU A 56 4.45 18.73 2.77
C GLU A 56 3.44 17.58 2.67
N THR A 57 3.76 16.53 1.91
CA THR A 57 2.79 15.47 1.60
C THR A 57 3.34 14.05 1.66
N LYS A 58 4.64 13.82 1.41
CA LYS A 58 5.26 12.47 1.32
C LYS A 58 4.41 11.56 0.42
N CYS A 59 4.23 10.28 0.73
CA CYS A 59 3.23 9.43 0.04
C CYS A 59 1.79 9.63 0.55
N CYS A 60 1.58 10.49 1.55
CA CYS A 60 0.27 10.79 2.14
C CYS A 60 -0.54 11.75 1.25
N THR A 61 -0.52 11.52 -0.06
CA THR A 61 -1.49 12.06 -1.01
C THR A 61 -2.55 11.03 -1.39
N HIS A 62 -2.54 9.83 -0.77
CA HIS A 62 -3.62 8.86 -0.83
C HIS A 62 -4.67 9.19 0.24
N TYR A 63 -5.92 9.35 -0.16
CA TYR A 63 -7.04 9.50 0.76
C TYR A 63 -7.56 8.08 1.09
N PRO A 64 -7.44 7.59 2.34
CA PRO A 64 -7.82 6.22 2.69
C PRO A 64 -9.34 6.04 2.71
N GLU A 65 -9.79 4.83 2.40
CA GLU A 65 -11.18 4.41 2.59
C GLU A 65 -11.25 3.55 3.84
N LEU A 66 -11.59 4.16 4.99
CA LEU A 66 -11.65 3.43 6.26
C LEU A 66 -12.99 2.70 6.38
N PRO A 67 -12.99 1.36 6.43
CA PRO A 67 -14.19 0.56 6.72
C PRO A 67 -14.89 0.97 8.02
N ASN A 68 -16.20 0.82 8.09
CA ASN A 68 -17.03 1.18 9.24
C ASN A 68 -16.49 0.67 10.59
N TYR A 69 -15.99 -0.56 10.65
CA TYR A 69 -15.44 -1.14 11.86
C TYR A 69 -14.03 -0.63 12.20
N LEU A 70 -13.22 -0.19 11.23
CA LEU A 70 -11.93 0.48 11.51
C LEU A 70 -12.15 1.92 11.96
N VAL A 71 -13.19 2.59 11.45
CA VAL A 71 -13.66 3.87 12.00
C VAL A 71 -14.09 3.69 13.46
N GLY A 72 -14.86 2.65 13.74
CA GLY A 72 -15.25 2.30 15.11
C GLY A 72 -14.07 1.96 16.02
N ALA A 73 -13.09 1.22 15.52
CA ALA A 73 -11.85 0.90 16.24
C ALA A 73 -11.10 2.18 16.64
N LEU A 74 -10.90 3.11 15.69
CA LEU A 74 -10.25 4.39 15.95
C LEU A 74 -11.02 5.24 16.96
N LEU A 75 -12.35 5.33 16.83
CA LEU A 75 -13.20 6.10 17.76
C LEU A 75 -13.20 5.46 19.15
N GLY A 76 -13.12 4.14 19.24
CA GLY A 76 -13.04 3.35 20.47
C GLY A 76 -11.68 3.34 21.14
N ASP A 77 -10.63 3.72 20.43
CA ASP A 77 -9.26 3.72 20.95
C ASP A 77 -9.10 4.74 22.08
N ALA A 78 -8.60 4.30 23.23
CA ALA A 78 -8.37 5.14 24.40
C ALA A 78 -6.99 5.81 24.41
N ASP A 79 -6.08 5.43 23.50
CA ASP A 79 -4.75 6.04 23.43
C ASP A 79 -4.84 7.53 23.07
N HIS A 80 -4.23 8.38 23.89
CA HIS A 80 -4.17 9.82 23.66
C HIS A 80 -3.42 10.18 22.36
N GLY A 81 -2.49 9.33 21.90
CA GLY A 81 -1.78 9.50 20.63
C GLY A 81 -2.69 9.54 19.41
N HIS A 82 -3.91 8.99 19.50
CA HIS A 82 -4.87 8.94 18.40
C HIS A 82 -5.97 10.01 18.48
N GLU A 83 -5.90 10.95 19.42
CA GLU A 83 -6.94 11.98 19.62
C GLU A 83 -7.13 12.86 18.38
N THR A 84 -6.04 13.25 17.72
CA THR A 84 -6.13 14.04 16.47
C THR A 84 -6.86 13.28 15.37
N GLY A 85 -6.63 11.97 15.26
CA GLY A 85 -7.34 11.11 14.30
C GLY A 85 -8.83 11.02 14.62
N ARG A 86 -9.17 10.74 15.89
CA ARG A 86 -10.56 10.71 16.38
C ARG A 86 -11.28 12.02 16.12
N ARG A 87 -10.67 13.15 16.48
CA ARG A 87 -11.23 14.49 16.23
C ARG A 87 -11.51 14.71 14.74
N ARG A 88 -10.57 14.39 13.85
CA ARG A 88 -10.76 14.54 12.39
C ARG A 88 -11.90 13.68 11.84
N VAL A 89 -12.09 12.47 12.36
CA VAL A 89 -13.24 11.63 12.01
C VAL A 89 -14.54 12.24 12.53
N ARG A 90 -14.58 12.71 13.79
CA ARG A 90 -15.74 13.39 14.37
C ARG A 90 -16.11 14.66 13.61
N ASP A 91 -15.13 15.45 13.19
CA ASP A 91 -15.34 16.64 12.35
C ASP A 91 -16.03 16.25 11.04
N LYS A 92 -15.63 15.13 10.40
CA LYS A 92 -16.30 14.60 9.20
C LYS A 92 -17.72 14.11 9.47
N ILE A 93 -17.96 13.44 10.59
CA ILE A 93 -19.30 13.01 11.03
C ILE A 93 -20.20 14.23 11.23
N ALA A 94 -19.74 15.23 11.99
CA ALA A 94 -20.48 16.46 12.25
C ALA A 94 -20.79 17.24 10.96
N ALA A 95 -19.83 17.30 10.03
CA ALA A 95 -20.00 17.92 8.73
C ALA A 95 -20.82 17.05 7.74
N ARG A 96 -21.09 15.78 8.05
CA ARG A 96 -21.71 14.80 7.13
C ARG A 96 -21.00 14.68 5.79
N THR A 97 -19.71 14.95 5.76
CA THR A 97 -18.88 14.92 4.54
C THR A 97 -18.04 13.66 4.52
N SER A 98 -18.06 12.94 3.39
CA SER A 98 -17.19 11.76 3.19
C SER A 98 -17.39 10.64 4.21
N ILE A 99 -18.59 10.54 4.79
CA ILE A 99 -18.99 9.51 5.77
C ILE A 99 -20.27 8.83 5.30
N THR A 100 -20.32 7.51 5.44
CA THR A 100 -21.48 6.67 5.10
C THR A 100 -21.50 5.45 6.03
N PRO A 101 -22.57 4.65 6.08
CA PRO A 101 -22.58 3.40 6.84
C PRO A 101 -21.46 2.41 6.45
N LEU A 102 -20.81 2.60 5.29
CA LEU A 102 -19.65 1.81 4.87
C LEU A 102 -18.34 2.27 5.52
N GLY A 103 -18.29 3.50 6.03
CA GLY A 103 -17.13 4.09 6.68
C GLY A 103 -16.80 5.50 6.20
N VAL A 104 -15.51 5.87 6.32
CA VAL A 104 -14.97 7.10 5.73
C VAL A 104 -14.58 6.79 4.30
N LEU A 105 -15.20 7.48 3.34
CA LEU A 105 -14.94 7.28 1.92
C LEU A 105 -14.14 8.44 1.32
N ARG A 106 -13.54 8.20 0.16
CA ARG A 106 -12.92 9.26 -0.63
C ARG A 106 -14.00 10.18 -1.23
N PRO A 107 -13.84 11.51 -1.17
CA PRO A 107 -14.69 12.43 -1.91
C PRO A 107 -14.62 12.14 -3.42
N LYS A 108 -15.74 12.22 -4.14
CA LYS A 108 -15.75 11.98 -5.60
C LYS A 108 -14.88 12.98 -6.37
N LYS A 109 -14.81 14.23 -5.91
CA LYS A 109 -13.86 15.24 -6.43
C LYS A 109 -12.41 14.77 -6.31
N TYR A 110 -12.02 14.20 -5.18
CA TYR A 110 -10.69 13.64 -5.01
C TYR A 110 -10.44 12.48 -5.99
N ASN A 111 -11.42 11.59 -6.19
CA ASN A 111 -11.33 10.52 -7.19
C ASN A 111 -11.14 11.06 -8.61
N LEU A 112 -11.84 12.15 -8.97
CA LEU A 112 -11.65 12.82 -10.27
C LEU A 112 -10.23 13.39 -10.40
N LEU A 113 -9.73 14.07 -9.38
CA LEU A 113 -8.38 14.64 -9.40
C LEU A 113 -7.33 13.53 -9.54
N ILE A 114 -7.33 12.54 -8.64
CA ILE A 114 -6.31 11.49 -8.64
C ILE A 114 -6.33 10.68 -9.95
N LYS A 115 -7.50 10.40 -10.52
CA LYS A 115 -7.63 9.70 -11.81
C LYS A 115 -6.92 10.44 -12.95
N ASN A 116 -6.92 11.77 -12.93
CA ASN A 116 -6.33 12.59 -13.99
C ASN A 116 -4.91 13.06 -13.67
N THR A 117 -4.47 13.02 -12.40
CA THR A 117 -3.22 13.67 -11.97
C THR A 117 -2.23 12.75 -11.25
N ALA A 118 -2.60 11.50 -10.91
CA ALA A 118 -1.77 10.65 -10.05
C ALA A 118 -0.33 10.46 -10.55
N HIS A 119 -0.14 10.25 -11.85
CA HIS A 119 1.18 9.99 -12.41
C HIS A 119 2.18 11.14 -12.15
N GLU A 120 1.71 12.37 -12.22
CA GLU A 120 2.55 13.57 -12.12
C GLU A 120 2.61 14.14 -10.71
N TYR A 121 1.50 14.08 -9.97
CA TYR A 121 1.32 14.85 -8.74
C TYR A 121 1.17 14.01 -7.47
N PHE A 122 1.16 12.69 -7.57
CA PHE A 122 1.21 11.81 -6.39
C PHE A 122 2.46 12.10 -5.57
N GLY A 123 2.25 12.29 -4.27
CA GLY A 123 3.24 12.66 -3.29
C GLY A 123 3.82 14.07 -3.44
N ARG A 124 3.19 14.95 -4.22
CA ARG A 124 3.72 16.30 -4.49
C ARG A 124 2.69 17.40 -4.29
N SER A 125 1.46 17.17 -4.70
CA SER A 125 0.40 18.18 -4.61
C SER A 125 -0.21 18.24 -3.21
N ILE A 126 -0.17 19.42 -2.60
CA ILE A 126 -0.85 19.70 -1.32
C ILE A 126 -2.37 19.56 -1.46
N THR A 127 -2.93 19.83 -2.65
CA THR A 127 -4.36 19.62 -2.95
C THR A 127 -4.78 18.17 -2.77
N LEU A 128 -3.86 17.21 -2.95
CA LEU A 128 -4.12 15.78 -2.78
C LEU A 128 -3.79 15.28 -1.37
N ARG A 129 -3.36 16.15 -0.45
CA ARG A 129 -2.91 15.76 0.88
C ARG A 129 -4.02 15.05 1.65
N CYS A 130 -3.68 13.87 2.18
CA CYS A 130 -4.57 13.07 2.99
C CYS A 130 -5.07 13.87 4.21
N PRO A 131 -6.37 13.84 4.53
CA PRO A 131 -6.91 14.57 5.69
C PRO A 131 -6.37 14.04 7.02
N PHE A 132 -5.82 12.83 7.05
CA PHE A 132 -5.25 12.20 8.24
C PHE A 132 -3.72 12.31 8.34
N TYR A 133 -3.08 13.05 7.43
CA TYR A 133 -1.67 13.36 7.55
C TYR A 133 -1.46 14.53 8.52
N GLU A 134 -0.56 14.38 9.48
CA GLU A 134 -0.10 15.48 10.33
C GLU A 134 1.20 16.03 9.75
N HIS A 135 1.10 17.16 9.04
CA HIS A 135 2.24 17.74 8.35
C HIS A 135 3.35 18.24 9.29
N THR A 136 3.01 18.66 10.51
CA THR A 136 3.99 19.17 11.48
C THR A 136 4.92 18.07 12.00
N SER A 137 4.37 16.92 12.37
CA SER A 137 5.13 15.75 12.82
C SER A 137 5.55 14.83 11.66
N GLY A 138 4.93 14.97 10.50
CA GLY A 138 5.08 14.07 9.37
C GLY A 138 4.53 12.66 9.61
N SER A 139 3.58 12.51 10.54
CA SER A 139 2.98 11.23 10.95
C SER A 139 1.53 11.06 10.46
N CYS A 140 1.02 9.83 10.53
CA CYS A 140 -0.38 9.52 10.22
C CYS A 140 -1.19 9.49 11.52
N THR A 141 -2.26 10.27 11.60
CA THR A 141 -3.06 10.42 12.84
C THR A 141 -4.00 9.25 13.10
N ILE A 142 -4.12 8.32 12.15
CA ILE A 142 -5.01 7.15 12.23
C ILE A 142 -4.24 5.83 12.28
N ALA A 143 -2.90 5.86 12.35
CA ALA A 143 -2.14 4.65 12.62
C ALA A 143 -2.52 4.09 14.01
N PRO A 144 -2.59 2.77 14.23
CA PRO A 144 -2.43 1.68 13.26
C PRO A 144 -3.75 1.25 12.59
N HIS A 145 -4.83 2.03 12.70
CA HIS A 145 -6.16 1.78 12.11
C HIS A 145 -6.21 2.08 10.61
N TRP A 146 -5.28 1.49 9.86
CA TRP A 146 -5.11 1.71 8.42
C TRP A 146 -6.01 0.82 7.58
N ASP A 147 -6.42 1.33 6.43
CA ASP A 147 -7.02 0.52 5.37
C ASP A 147 -5.97 -0.38 4.68
N ALA A 148 -6.45 -1.22 3.77
CA ALA A 148 -5.63 -2.15 3.01
C ALA A 148 -4.48 -1.45 2.28
N VAL A 149 -4.73 -0.27 1.70
CA VAL A 149 -3.74 0.47 0.93
C VAL A 149 -2.63 1.00 1.84
N CYS A 150 -2.98 1.72 2.90
CA CYS A 150 -2.01 2.30 3.81
C CYS A 150 -1.19 1.22 4.55
N SER A 151 -1.81 0.08 4.86
CA SER A 151 -1.14 -1.06 5.53
C SER A 151 -0.11 -1.77 4.63
N THR A 152 -0.19 -1.61 3.31
CA THR A 152 0.61 -2.38 2.35
C THR A 152 1.40 -1.52 1.37
N TRP A 153 1.38 -0.20 1.52
CA TRP A 153 2.05 0.71 0.61
C TRP A 153 3.52 0.91 0.96
N PHE A 154 4.39 0.61 0.00
CA PHE A 154 5.82 0.93 0.05
C PHE A 154 6.26 1.56 -1.28
N CYS A 155 6.98 2.69 -1.19
CA CYS A 155 7.53 3.36 -2.38
C CYS A 155 8.72 2.62 -3.00
N LYS A 156 9.49 1.91 -2.16
CA LYS A 156 10.67 1.11 -2.50
C LYS A 156 10.58 -0.23 -1.76
N HIS A 157 11.15 -1.27 -2.35
CA HIS A 157 11.03 -2.64 -1.84
C HIS A 157 12.41 -3.26 -1.68
N ASP A 158 12.75 -3.70 -0.48
CA ASP A 158 14.04 -4.29 -0.15
C ASP A 158 14.28 -5.59 -0.94
N ALA A 159 13.21 -6.33 -1.21
CA ALA A 159 13.20 -7.52 -2.06
C ALA A 159 12.85 -7.24 -3.55
N GLY A 160 12.85 -5.97 -3.97
CA GLY A 160 12.59 -5.56 -5.35
C GLY A 160 11.19 -5.97 -5.85
N GLU A 161 11.12 -6.52 -7.06
CA GLU A 161 9.86 -6.91 -7.71
C GLU A 161 9.10 -7.99 -6.92
N ASP A 162 9.82 -8.91 -6.27
CA ASP A 162 9.19 -9.99 -5.50
C ASP A 162 8.51 -9.41 -4.22
N GLY A 163 9.16 -8.43 -3.56
CA GLY A 163 8.55 -7.67 -2.46
C GLY A 163 7.33 -6.87 -2.91
N LYS A 164 7.44 -6.11 -4.00
CA LYS A 164 6.32 -5.36 -4.59
C LYS A 164 5.14 -6.27 -4.93
N LYS A 165 5.40 -7.46 -5.48
CA LYS A 165 4.37 -8.43 -5.80
C LYS A 165 3.67 -8.94 -4.55
N PHE A 166 4.43 -9.33 -3.51
CA PHE A 166 3.87 -9.77 -2.24
C PHE A 166 2.93 -8.72 -1.64
N TRP A 167 3.40 -7.48 -1.46
CA TRP A 167 2.59 -6.40 -0.86
C TRP A 167 1.35 -6.07 -1.68
N ARG A 168 1.46 -6.07 -3.02
CA ARG A 168 0.29 -5.87 -3.90
C ARG A 168 -0.73 -7.00 -3.78
N THR A 169 -0.29 -8.24 -3.65
CA THR A 169 -1.21 -9.37 -3.47
C THR A 169 -1.86 -9.34 -2.08
N LEU A 170 -1.09 -9.00 -1.03
CA LEU A 170 -1.62 -8.80 0.32
C LEU A 170 -2.66 -7.67 0.33
N ARG A 171 -2.39 -6.56 -0.36
CA ARG A 171 -3.34 -5.47 -0.54
C ARG A 171 -4.68 -5.96 -1.10
N LYS A 172 -4.66 -6.73 -2.19
CA LYS A 172 -5.90 -7.28 -2.80
C LYS A 172 -6.68 -8.16 -1.83
N TYR A 173 -5.98 -9.02 -1.08
CA TYR A 173 -6.59 -9.86 -0.05
C TYR A 173 -7.30 -9.00 1.00
N LEU A 174 -6.64 -7.94 1.47
CA LEU A 174 -7.19 -7.02 2.48
C LEU A 174 -8.34 -6.17 1.92
N GLU A 175 -8.24 -5.66 0.69
CA GLU A 175 -9.33 -4.90 0.05
C GLU A 175 -10.62 -5.74 -0.06
N ASN A 176 -10.49 -7.04 -0.36
CA ASN A 176 -11.65 -7.92 -0.39
C ASN A 176 -12.15 -8.28 1.02
N LEU A 177 -11.23 -8.52 1.95
CA LEU A 177 -11.54 -8.74 3.37
C LEU A 177 -12.35 -7.57 3.94
N GLU A 178 -11.89 -6.34 3.71
CA GLU A 178 -12.53 -5.11 4.19
C GLU A 178 -13.94 -4.98 3.66
N LYS A 179 -14.20 -5.31 2.39
CA LYS A 179 -15.55 -5.35 1.81
C LYS A 179 -16.45 -6.38 2.48
N ILE A 180 -15.94 -7.59 2.73
CA ILE A 180 -16.69 -8.66 3.40
C ILE A 180 -17.06 -8.23 4.83
N LEU A 181 -16.07 -7.77 5.61
CA LEU A 181 -16.26 -7.38 7.00
C LEU A 181 -17.17 -6.16 7.14
N THR A 182 -17.04 -5.17 6.25
CA THR A 182 -17.94 -3.99 6.22
C THR A 182 -19.39 -4.41 6.04
N ARG A 183 -19.67 -5.29 5.07
CA ARG A 183 -21.03 -5.79 4.80
C ARG A 183 -21.55 -6.68 5.92
N TYR A 184 -20.70 -7.49 6.51
CA TYR A 184 -21.05 -8.30 7.67
C TYR A 184 -21.43 -7.42 8.87
N ALA A 185 -20.63 -6.40 9.18
CA ALA A 185 -20.94 -5.44 10.23
C ALA A 185 -22.29 -4.77 10.01
N LEU A 186 -22.57 -4.31 8.77
CA LEU A 186 -23.87 -3.74 8.40
C LEU A 186 -25.04 -4.67 8.69
N LEU A 187 -24.93 -5.94 8.25
CA LEU A 187 -25.96 -6.94 8.49
C LEU A 187 -26.20 -7.16 9.99
N LYS A 188 -25.14 -7.16 10.79
CA LYS A 188 -25.22 -7.39 12.24
C LYS A 188 -25.85 -6.24 13.02
N VAL A 189 -25.63 -5.00 12.58
CA VAL A 189 -26.23 -3.81 13.20
C VAL A 189 -27.61 -3.46 12.63
N GLY A 190 -28.18 -4.33 11.78
CA GLY A 190 -29.51 -4.15 11.19
C GLY A 190 -29.57 -3.11 10.06
N ALA A 191 -28.42 -2.65 9.55
CA ALA A 191 -28.36 -1.71 8.43
C ALA A 191 -28.39 -2.45 7.09
N ASN A 192 -29.08 -1.88 6.09
CA ASN A 192 -29.20 -2.50 4.76
C ASN A 192 -27.95 -2.24 3.91
N PRO A 193 -27.15 -3.27 3.54
CA PRO A 193 -25.93 -3.07 2.76
C PRO A 193 -26.15 -2.52 1.34
N LEU A 194 -27.31 -2.78 0.74
CA LEU A 194 -27.65 -2.28 -0.59
C LEU A 194 -27.93 -0.77 -0.57
N VAL A 195 -28.56 -0.30 0.51
CA VAL A 195 -28.90 1.12 0.69
C VAL A 195 -27.66 1.93 1.10
N ALA A 196 -26.80 1.35 1.95
CA ALA A 196 -25.52 1.96 2.34
C ALA A 196 -24.62 2.27 1.13
N GLY A 197 -24.70 1.45 0.07
CA GLY A 197 -23.92 1.60 -1.16
C GLY A 197 -24.41 2.65 -2.15
N LEU A 198 -25.61 3.22 -1.98
CA LEU A 198 -26.18 4.22 -2.90
C LEU A 198 -25.33 5.50 -3.00
N SER A 199 -24.50 5.76 -2.01
CA SER A 199 -23.56 6.89 -1.97
C SER A 199 -22.30 6.69 -2.82
N ILE A 200 -22.03 5.46 -3.31
CA ILE A 200 -20.78 5.12 -4.02
C ILE A 200 -20.90 5.28 -5.54
N ASP A 201 -22.11 5.34 -6.12
CA ASP A 201 -22.28 5.24 -7.58
C ASP A 201 -21.41 6.24 -8.35
N GLU A 202 -20.51 5.69 -9.18
CA GLU A 202 -19.43 6.40 -9.86
C GLU A 202 -19.89 7.11 -11.16
N ALA A 203 -21.09 6.80 -11.65
CA ALA A 203 -21.52 7.13 -12.99
C ALA A 203 -22.58 8.24 -13.05
N VAL A 204 -22.23 9.47 -12.65
CA VAL A 204 -23.00 10.70 -12.90
C VAL A 204 -21.99 11.88 -12.92
N PRO A 205 -22.20 12.97 -13.68
CA PRO A 205 -21.44 14.20 -13.43
C PRO A 205 -21.51 14.59 -11.95
N LEU A 206 -20.41 15.13 -11.41
CA LEU A 206 -20.36 15.57 -10.00
C LEU A 206 -21.48 16.59 -9.73
N SER A 207 -22.25 16.35 -8.69
CA SER A 207 -23.18 17.33 -8.13
C SER A 207 -22.42 18.51 -7.49
N ILE A 208 -23.12 19.62 -7.25
CA ILE A 208 -22.57 20.77 -6.53
C ILE A 208 -22.10 20.34 -5.14
N GLN A 209 -22.89 19.48 -4.45
CA GLN A 209 -22.51 18.97 -3.14
C GLN A 209 -21.19 18.20 -3.18
N GLU A 210 -20.96 17.40 -4.22
CA GLU A 210 -19.72 16.62 -4.36
C GLU A 210 -18.51 17.47 -4.77
N LEU A 211 -18.73 18.55 -5.53
CA LEU A 211 -17.66 19.45 -5.98
C LEU A 211 -17.20 20.42 -4.88
N ASP A 212 -18.15 20.95 -4.11
CA ASP A 212 -17.91 21.87 -3.00
C ASP A 212 -17.71 21.15 -1.66
N GLU A 213 -17.73 19.81 -1.67
CA GLU A 213 -17.56 18.95 -0.49
C GLU A 213 -18.55 19.29 0.63
N LEU A 214 -19.80 19.55 0.24
CA LEU A 214 -20.92 19.84 1.14
C LEU A 214 -21.59 18.54 1.63
N PRO A 215 -22.39 18.60 2.71
CA PRO A 215 -23.26 17.49 3.11
C PRO A 215 -24.12 16.99 1.93
N PRO A 216 -24.42 15.68 1.86
CA PRO A 216 -25.39 15.17 0.90
C PRO A 216 -26.78 15.77 1.17
N LEU A 217 -27.67 15.65 0.18
CA LEU A 217 -29.06 16.07 0.34
C LEU A 217 -29.72 15.35 1.53
N PRO A 218 -30.53 16.04 2.36
CA PRO A 218 -31.15 15.46 3.55
C PRO A 218 -31.86 14.13 3.28
N ASP A 219 -32.69 14.04 2.23
CA ASP A 219 -33.42 12.82 1.88
C ASP A 219 -32.49 11.64 1.58
N LEU A 220 -31.35 11.89 0.94
CA LEU A 220 -30.35 10.86 0.67
C LEU A 220 -29.65 10.44 1.96
N TYR A 221 -29.31 11.40 2.82
CA TYR A 221 -28.68 11.14 4.11
C TYR A 221 -29.57 10.27 5.00
N ASP A 222 -30.83 10.68 5.16
CA ASP A 222 -31.82 9.99 5.99
C ASP A 222 -32.11 8.58 5.46
N ARG A 223 -32.17 8.43 4.13
CA ARG A 223 -32.33 7.12 3.50
C ARG A 223 -31.14 6.19 3.74
N VAL A 224 -29.93 6.71 3.63
CA VAL A 224 -28.69 5.93 3.76
C VAL A 224 -28.45 5.50 5.21
N TRP A 225 -28.65 6.42 6.16
CA TRP A 225 -28.42 6.17 7.59
C TRP A 225 -29.63 5.56 8.32
N GLY A 226 -30.85 5.82 7.87
CA GLY A 226 -32.07 5.28 8.47
C GLY A 226 -32.19 5.66 9.95
N GLU A 227 -32.38 4.66 10.81
CA GLU A 227 -32.52 4.85 12.27
C GLU A 227 -31.22 5.34 12.95
N TRP A 228 -30.09 5.32 12.24
CA TRP A 228 -28.79 5.75 12.75
C TRP A 228 -28.49 7.23 12.50
N VAL A 229 -29.41 8.00 11.91
CA VAL A 229 -29.26 9.45 11.76
C VAL A 229 -29.04 10.11 13.12
N GLY A 230 -27.95 10.87 13.27
CA GLY A 230 -27.55 11.51 14.52
C GLY A 230 -26.86 10.57 15.52
N ARG A 231 -26.67 9.30 15.18
CA ARG A 231 -26.02 8.25 16.00
C ARG A 231 -24.85 7.61 15.24
N GLU A 232 -24.21 8.36 14.35
CA GLU A 232 -23.19 7.82 13.43
C GLU A 232 -21.94 7.31 14.16
N GLU A 233 -21.48 8.00 15.22
CA GLU A 233 -20.35 7.52 16.04
C GLU A 233 -20.71 6.22 16.78
N GLU A 234 -21.92 6.12 17.32
CA GLU A 234 -22.41 4.89 17.97
C GLU A 234 -22.48 3.73 16.95
N PHE A 235 -23.04 3.99 15.78
CA PHE A 235 -23.10 3.02 14.68
C PHE A 235 -21.73 2.42 14.34
N TYR A 236 -20.69 3.25 14.21
CA TYR A 236 -19.35 2.76 13.90
C TYR A 236 -18.77 1.92 15.05
N ARG A 237 -18.99 2.33 16.30
CA ARG A 237 -18.57 1.56 17.48
C ARG A 237 -19.26 0.21 17.54
N GLU A 238 -20.54 0.14 17.21
CA GLU A 238 -21.28 -1.12 17.09
C GLU A 238 -20.73 -2.00 15.98
N CYS A 239 -20.42 -1.44 14.80
CA CYS A 239 -19.74 -2.17 13.73
C CYS A 239 -18.41 -2.77 14.20
N TYR A 240 -17.60 -2.00 14.93
CA TYR A 240 -16.36 -2.49 15.53
C TYR A 240 -16.60 -3.63 16.53
N SER A 241 -17.59 -3.47 17.42
CA SER A 241 -17.96 -4.49 18.41
C SER A 241 -18.27 -5.83 17.73
N GLN A 242 -19.06 -5.82 16.66
CA GLN A 242 -19.41 -7.02 15.90
C GLN A 242 -18.19 -7.73 15.27
N ILE A 243 -17.23 -6.96 14.72
CA ILE A 243 -16.02 -7.54 14.11
C ILE A 243 -15.02 -8.01 15.17
N SER A 244 -14.90 -7.30 16.29
CA SER A 244 -13.96 -7.64 17.38
C SER A 244 -14.28 -8.99 18.05
N GLN A 245 -15.53 -9.45 17.94
CA GLN A 245 -16.00 -10.72 18.48
C GLN A 245 -15.90 -11.89 17.49
N LEU A 246 -15.47 -11.64 16.24
CA LEU A 246 -15.33 -12.69 15.24
C LEU A 246 -14.27 -13.70 15.66
N ARG A 247 -14.64 -14.98 15.58
CA ARG A 247 -13.71 -16.10 15.74
C ARG A 247 -13.28 -16.61 14.37
N GLN A 248 -12.18 -17.34 14.33
CA GLN A 248 -11.66 -17.94 13.11
C GLN A 248 -12.68 -18.85 12.41
N GLU A 249 -13.50 -19.60 13.17
CA GLU A 249 -14.58 -20.43 12.63
C GLU A 249 -15.69 -19.60 11.97
N ASP A 250 -16.07 -18.49 12.61
CA ASP A 250 -17.09 -17.59 12.06
C ASP A 250 -16.57 -16.94 10.77
N PHE A 251 -15.30 -16.54 10.75
CA PHE A 251 -14.64 -16.00 9.55
C PHE A 251 -14.55 -17.04 8.42
N ALA A 252 -14.26 -18.30 8.73
CA ALA A 252 -14.22 -19.40 7.75
C ALA A 252 -15.59 -19.62 7.04
N ASN A 253 -16.69 -19.24 7.68
CA ASN A 253 -18.03 -19.26 7.09
C ASN A 253 -18.36 -18.01 6.28
N LEU A 254 -17.66 -16.89 6.54
CA LEU A 254 -17.81 -15.62 5.82
C LEU A 254 -16.93 -15.56 4.56
N GLU A 255 -15.80 -16.27 4.56
CA GLU A 255 -14.89 -16.27 3.41
C GLU A 255 -15.55 -16.89 2.17
N GLY A 256 -15.75 -16.05 1.15
CA GLY A 256 -16.18 -16.49 -0.16
C GLY A 256 -15.06 -17.17 -0.96
N ILE A 257 -15.43 -17.77 -2.10
CA ILE A 257 -14.48 -18.38 -3.05
C ILE A 257 -13.38 -17.40 -3.45
N GLU A 258 -13.74 -16.13 -3.68
CA GLU A 258 -12.79 -15.07 -4.04
C GLU A 258 -11.71 -14.88 -2.96
N GLN A 259 -12.09 -14.85 -1.67
CA GLN A 259 -11.14 -14.70 -0.57
C GLN A 259 -10.16 -15.88 -0.52
N LYS A 260 -10.64 -17.10 -0.79
CA LYS A 260 -9.79 -18.31 -0.84
C LYS A 260 -8.82 -18.29 -2.03
N ILE A 261 -9.26 -17.77 -3.19
CA ILE A 261 -8.38 -17.59 -4.36
C ILE A 261 -7.28 -16.58 -4.03
N LEU A 262 -7.64 -15.43 -3.44
CA LEU A 262 -6.70 -14.40 -3.06
C LEU A 262 -5.68 -14.89 -2.01
N LEU A 263 -6.12 -15.74 -1.07
CA LEU A 263 -5.21 -16.37 -0.11
C LEU A 263 -4.17 -17.26 -0.80
N LYS A 264 -4.59 -18.11 -1.75
CA LYS A 264 -3.66 -18.95 -2.52
C LYS A 264 -2.68 -18.13 -3.37
N GLU A 265 -3.14 -17.02 -3.95
CA GLU A 265 -2.25 -16.11 -4.67
C GLU A 265 -1.22 -15.46 -3.73
N LEU A 266 -1.65 -15.11 -2.52
CA LEU A 266 -0.80 -14.52 -1.48
C LEU A 266 0.24 -15.52 -0.98
N GLU A 267 -0.15 -16.77 -0.72
CA GLU A 267 0.74 -17.87 -0.36
C GLU A 267 1.82 -18.07 -1.43
N LYS A 268 1.43 -18.11 -2.71
CA LYS A 268 2.37 -18.22 -3.83
C LYS A 268 3.32 -17.02 -3.92
N ALA A 269 2.83 -15.80 -3.66
CA ALA A 269 3.67 -14.61 -3.64
C ALA A 269 4.65 -14.62 -2.46
N TYR A 270 4.23 -15.15 -1.30
CA TYR A 270 5.05 -15.35 -0.12
C TYR A 270 6.17 -16.36 -0.37
N GLU A 271 5.88 -17.51 -0.98
CA GLU A 271 6.90 -18.50 -1.36
C GLU A 271 7.96 -17.88 -2.28
N GLN A 272 7.53 -17.09 -3.27
CA GLN A 272 8.44 -16.39 -4.18
C GLN A 272 9.30 -15.33 -3.49
N LEU A 273 8.77 -14.69 -2.45
CA LEU A 273 9.49 -13.72 -1.63
C LEU A 273 10.57 -14.41 -0.79
N MET A 274 10.24 -15.54 -0.17
CA MET A 274 11.09 -16.22 0.81
C MET A 274 12.14 -17.13 0.18
N ASP A 275 11.77 -17.90 -0.84
CA ASP A 275 12.52 -19.09 -1.26
C ASP A 275 12.90 -19.06 -2.74
N LYS A 276 13.47 -17.94 -3.20
CA LYS A 276 13.95 -17.83 -4.59
C LYS A 276 15.46 -18.06 -4.68
N PRO A 277 15.93 -19.26 -5.06
CA PRO A 277 17.33 -19.48 -5.36
C PRO A 277 17.74 -18.63 -6.56
N LEU A 278 19.02 -18.24 -6.61
CA LEU A 278 19.58 -17.55 -7.76
C LEU A 278 19.55 -18.48 -8.99
N PRO A 279 19.01 -18.04 -10.14
CA PRO A 279 19.11 -18.80 -11.37
C PRO A 279 20.57 -19.07 -11.77
N VAL A 280 20.81 -20.28 -12.29
CA VAL A 280 22.14 -20.70 -12.79
C VAL A 280 22.59 -19.83 -13.97
N LEU A 281 21.65 -19.43 -14.82
CA LEU A 281 21.86 -18.56 -15.98
C LEU A 281 21.06 -17.28 -15.82
N LEU A 282 21.78 -16.16 -15.82
CA LEU A 282 21.21 -14.81 -15.77
C LEU A 282 21.64 -14.04 -16.99
N LYS A 283 20.75 -13.18 -17.49
CA LYS A 283 21.04 -12.20 -18.53
C LYS A 283 20.69 -10.80 -18.08
N LYS A 284 21.35 -9.79 -18.65
CA LYS A 284 20.93 -8.38 -18.53
C LYS A 284 19.49 -8.23 -19.01
N ASN A 285 18.65 -7.57 -18.23
CA ASN A 285 17.27 -7.35 -18.62
C ASN A 285 17.21 -6.46 -19.88
N PRO A 286 16.62 -6.92 -21.00
CA PRO A 286 16.51 -6.12 -22.21
C PRO A 286 15.60 -4.89 -22.04
N GLY A 287 14.66 -4.93 -21.09
CA GLY A 287 13.79 -3.80 -20.74
C GLY A 287 14.38 -2.86 -19.68
N LEU A 288 15.68 -2.97 -19.36
CA LEU A 288 16.32 -2.12 -18.37
C LEU A 288 16.42 -0.68 -18.88
N LEU A 289 15.83 0.25 -18.15
CA LEU A 289 16.01 1.69 -18.38
C LEU A 289 17.31 2.13 -17.75
N VAL A 290 18.15 2.81 -18.53
CA VAL A 290 19.49 3.26 -18.14
C VAL A 290 19.59 4.76 -18.37
N GLU A 291 19.87 5.50 -17.30
CA GLU A 291 20.12 6.94 -17.36
C GLU A 291 21.55 7.20 -16.87
N LYS A 292 22.37 7.86 -17.69
CA LYS A 292 23.73 8.24 -17.32
C LYS A 292 23.68 9.53 -16.50
N ILE A 293 24.10 9.46 -15.24
CA ILE A 293 24.14 10.65 -14.35
C ILE A 293 25.46 11.40 -14.56
N SER A 294 26.56 10.67 -14.68
CA SER A 294 27.91 11.22 -14.91
C SER A 294 28.76 10.20 -15.67
N ASP A 295 30.03 10.52 -15.97
CA ASP A 295 30.97 9.57 -16.57
C ASP A 295 31.29 8.35 -15.69
N SER A 296 30.94 8.41 -14.40
CA SER A 296 31.25 7.35 -13.44
C SER A 296 30.01 6.67 -12.84
N GLU A 297 28.80 7.18 -13.10
CA GLU A 297 27.58 6.75 -12.40
C GLU A 297 26.38 6.63 -13.33
N TYR A 298 25.61 5.57 -13.13
CA TYR A 298 24.40 5.23 -13.86
C TYR A 298 23.24 5.02 -12.90
N LEU A 299 22.05 5.33 -13.37
CA LEU A 299 20.78 5.03 -12.72
C LEU A 299 20.08 3.93 -13.51
N LEU A 300 19.75 2.82 -12.85
CA LEU A 300 19.12 1.66 -13.46
C LEU A 300 17.70 1.49 -12.92
N SER A 301 16.72 1.44 -13.80
CA SER A 301 15.30 1.26 -13.44
C SER A 301 14.68 0.15 -14.27
N SER A 302 13.84 -0.67 -13.65
CA SER A 302 13.17 -1.78 -14.34
C SER A 302 11.79 -2.03 -13.75
N TYR A 303 11.72 -2.51 -12.51
CA TYR A 303 10.48 -3.00 -11.89
C TYR A 303 9.61 -1.87 -11.32
N SER A 304 10.22 -0.74 -10.96
CA SER A 304 9.55 0.45 -10.44
C SER A 304 10.28 1.72 -10.88
N PRO A 305 9.57 2.76 -11.38
CA PRO A 305 10.18 4.05 -11.66
C PRO A 305 10.58 4.82 -10.37
N PHE A 306 9.96 4.49 -9.23
CA PHE A 306 10.26 5.12 -7.94
C PHE A 306 11.44 4.48 -7.19
N ASP A 307 11.93 3.32 -7.65
CA ASP A 307 13.04 2.63 -7.00
C ASP A 307 14.21 2.32 -7.94
N PRO A 308 14.84 3.37 -8.49
CA PRO A 308 16.03 3.19 -9.31
C PRO A 308 17.26 2.81 -8.47
N SER A 309 18.11 1.95 -9.03
CA SER A 309 19.41 1.58 -8.45
C SER A 309 20.54 2.43 -9.03
N LYS A 310 21.20 3.21 -8.18
CA LYS A 310 22.43 3.92 -8.55
C LYS A 310 23.62 2.95 -8.54
N VAL A 311 24.36 2.87 -9.64
CA VAL A 311 25.53 2.00 -9.78
C VAL A 311 26.72 2.74 -10.38
N SER A 312 27.93 2.25 -10.12
CA SER A 312 29.13 2.75 -10.79
C SER A 312 29.22 2.25 -12.24
N LYS A 313 29.94 2.98 -13.08
CA LYS A 313 30.24 2.55 -14.47
C LYS A 313 30.81 1.14 -14.52
N ARG A 314 31.76 0.80 -13.64
CA ARG A 314 32.38 -0.54 -13.63
C ARG A 314 31.35 -1.64 -13.36
N LEU A 315 30.41 -1.42 -12.43
CA LEU A 315 29.34 -2.38 -12.17
C LEU A 315 28.34 -2.46 -13.34
N TYR A 316 28.06 -1.33 -13.98
CA TYR A 316 27.24 -1.30 -15.19
C TYR A 316 27.88 -2.09 -16.34
N ASP A 317 29.16 -1.89 -16.60
CA ASP A 317 29.92 -2.60 -17.64
C ASP A 317 29.94 -4.13 -17.38
N CYS A 318 29.93 -4.57 -16.11
CA CYS A 318 29.78 -5.98 -15.76
C CYS A 318 28.46 -6.60 -16.24
N LEU A 319 27.38 -5.81 -16.36
CA LEU A 319 26.06 -6.32 -16.76
C LEU A 319 26.10 -6.90 -18.18
N ASP A 320 26.97 -6.39 -19.05
CA ASP A 320 27.09 -6.85 -20.43
C ASP A 320 27.74 -8.25 -20.54
N PHE A 321 28.38 -8.74 -19.47
CA PHE A 321 28.85 -10.14 -19.40
C PHE A 321 27.74 -11.13 -19.04
N PHE A 322 26.59 -10.67 -18.56
CA PHE A 322 25.42 -11.52 -18.32
C PHE A 322 24.65 -11.68 -19.63
N ASP A 323 25.09 -12.64 -20.44
CA ASP A 323 24.54 -12.95 -21.76
C ASP A 323 23.47 -14.06 -21.75
N GLY A 324 23.28 -14.74 -20.62
CA GLY A 324 22.40 -15.90 -20.50
C GLY A 324 22.95 -17.20 -21.09
N ALA A 325 24.18 -17.19 -21.63
CA ALA A 325 24.85 -18.39 -22.14
C ALA A 325 25.81 -18.99 -21.10
N HIS A 326 26.39 -18.15 -20.24
CA HIS A 326 27.37 -18.57 -19.24
C HIS A 326 26.76 -18.66 -17.83
N MET A 327 27.24 -19.63 -17.04
CA MET A 327 26.86 -19.75 -15.63
C MET A 327 27.18 -18.46 -14.86
N THR A 328 26.24 -18.01 -14.02
CA THR A 328 26.36 -16.82 -13.18
C THR A 328 27.69 -16.78 -12.43
N ALA A 329 28.16 -17.91 -11.90
CA ALA A 329 29.45 -18.02 -11.21
C ALA A 329 30.65 -17.71 -12.12
N ASN A 330 30.62 -18.15 -13.38
CA ASN A 330 31.68 -17.89 -14.36
C ASN A 330 31.67 -16.43 -14.82
N VAL A 331 30.48 -15.85 -15.01
CA VAL A 331 30.33 -14.42 -15.30
C VAL A 331 30.92 -13.59 -14.15
N CYS A 332 30.64 -13.94 -12.89
CA CYS A 332 31.21 -13.25 -11.74
C CYS A 332 32.75 -13.30 -11.69
N LYS A 333 33.36 -14.45 -12.03
CA LYS A 333 34.82 -14.58 -12.18
C LYS A 333 35.36 -13.67 -13.28
N ARG A 334 34.72 -13.66 -14.45
CA ARG A 334 35.08 -12.79 -15.58
C ARG A 334 34.98 -11.31 -15.25
N CYS A 335 33.95 -10.88 -14.51
CA CYS A 335 33.82 -9.50 -14.01
C CYS A 335 35.02 -9.10 -13.15
N HIS A 336 35.48 -10.01 -12.28
CA HIS A 336 36.64 -9.77 -11.43
C HIS A 336 37.92 -9.67 -12.24
N GLU A 337 38.17 -10.63 -13.15
CA GLU A 337 39.39 -10.68 -13.97
C GLU A 337 39.51 -9.50 -14.95
N LYS A 338 38.41 -9.09 -15.58
CA LYS A 338 38.43 -8.08 -16.66
C LYS A 338 38.20 -6.66 -16.18
N LEU A 339 37.37 -6.48 -15.15
CA LEU A 339 36.93 -5.15 -14.70
C LEU A 339 37.33 -4.85 -13.25
N ASN A 340 38.00 -5.79 -12.57
CA ASN A 340 38.33 -5.71 -11.14
C ASN A 340 37.09 -5.42 -10.26
N VAL A 341 35.95 -6.01 -10.63
CA VAL A 341 34.68 -5.90 -9.87
C VAL A 341 34.34 -7.25 -9.26
N ARG A 342 34.30 -7.31 -7.93
CA ARG A 342 33.87 -8.51 -7.19
C ARG A 342 32.36 -8.47 -6.99
N LEU A 343 31.63 -9.28 -7.75
CA LEU A 343 30.19 -9.47 -7.56
C LEU A 343 29.95 -10.53 -6.49
N THR A 344 29.50 -10.09 -5.31
CA THR A 344 29.11 -11.01 -4.23
C THR A 344 27.75 -11.64 -4.51
N GLU A 345 27.44 -12.77 -3.87
CA GLU A 345 26.12 -13.40 -3.96
C GLU A 345 24.99 -12.41 -3.57
N LYS A 346 25.21 -11.60 -2.53
CA LYS A 346 24.29 -10.54 -2.12
C LYS A 346 24.06 -9.50 -3.23
N THR A 347 25.12 -9.10 -3.94
CA THR A 347 25.04 -8.18 -5.07
C THR A 347 24.21 -8.78 -6.21
N ILE A 348 24.50 -10.03 -6.59
CA ILE A 348 23.75 -10.72 -7.65
C ILE A 348 22.28 -10.90 -7.26
N LYS A 349 22.00 -11.31 -6.03
CA LYS A 349 20.64 -11.43 -5.49
C LYS A 349 19.89 -10.10 -5.59
N LYS A 350 20.52 -8.98 -5.24
CA LYS A 350 19.91 -7.66 -5.37
C LYS A 350 19.65 -7.27 -6.83
N LEU A 351 20.62 -7.47 -7.73
CA LEU A 351 20.45 -7.22 -9.18
C LEU A 351 19.30 -8.06 -9.77
N TYR A 352 19.16 -9.31 -9.31
CA TYR A 352 18.09 -10.22 -9.73
C TYR A 352 16.71 -9.82 -9.17
N GLN A 353 16.62 -9.53 -7.87
CA GLN A 353 15.40 -9.07 -7.21
C GLN A 353 14.88 -7.76 -7.84
N PHE A 354 15.79 -6.85 -8.17
CA PHE A 354 15.48 -5.59 -8.83
C PHE A 354 15.27 -5.75 -10.34
N ARG A 355 15.25 -6.97 -10.89
CA ARG A 355 15.08 -7.24 -12.33
C ARG A 355 16.04 -6.45 -13.23
N ILE A 356 17.24 -6.16 -12.72
CA ILE A 356 18.37 -5.68 -13.53
C ILE A 356 18.96 -6.87 -14.28
N LEU A 357 19.04 -8.01 -13.59
CA LEU A 357 19.28 -9.33 -14.17
C LEU A 357 17.98 -10.14 -14.14
N VAL A 358 17.75 -10.92 -15.19
CA VAL A 358 16.56 -11.78 -15.35
C VAL A 358 17.00 -13.20 -15.71
N PRO A 359 16.19 -14.24 -15.40
CA PRO A 359 16.52 -15.59 -15.83
C PRO A 359 16.38 -15.70 -17.35
N VAL A 360 17.02 -16.70 -17.93
CA VAL A 360 16.76 -17.10 -19.31
C VAL A 360 15.45 -17.89 -19.31
N GLU A 361 14.40 -17.35 -19.93
CA GLU A 361 13.12 -18.05 -20.10
C GLU A 361 13.27 -19.17 -21.14
N GLY A 362 12.80 -20.38 -20.82
CA GLY A 362 12.67 -21.49 -21.77
C GLY A 362 13.94 -22.31 -22.07
N ARG A 363 14.42 -23.07 -21.08
CA ARG A 363 15.12 -24.34 -21.33
C ARG A 363 14.58 -25.43 -20.42
#